data_AF-A0A4R4EJ94-F1
#
_entry.id   AF-A0A4R4EJ94-F1
#
_cell.length_a   1.000
_cell.length_b   1.000
_cell.length_c   1.000
_cell.angle_alpha   90.00
_cell.angle_beta   90.00
_cell.angle_gamma   90.00
#
_symmetry.space_group_name_H-M   'P 1'
#
loop_
_entity.id
_entity.type
_entity.pdbx_description
1 polymer ?
#
loop_
_entity_poly.entity_id
_entity_poly.type
_entity_poly.pdbx_seq_one_letter_code
_entity_poly.pdbx_strand_id
1 'polypeptide(L)'
;MKKVIYIFIFVLIIAACSDKHRKESAIVNLDFKPYINSVELQVIDSDYELIKFESFSECKAMLFQLNSDSEIYAGIFINNKLYSIGPVSMTSTPEELLSISETDVFGKKLITFSGILGANYARTLYVEVKEDSVSPIVSIDGNIIEIDLDHDNSKEIVSTIGTIPETCIYKLIDDQIYIANVNESLDAQAISFNQKNNKFEVYSKPNEPQFYIFSNGGLKVDE
;
A
#
# COMPACT_ATOMS: atom_id res chain seq x y z
N MET A 1 44.82 -71.75 -16.49
CA MET A 1 43.69 -71.83 -15.53
C MET A 1 44.20 -71.54 -14.11
N LYS A 2 43.87 -70.39 -13.52
CA LYS A 2 43.52 -70.20 -12.10
C LYS A 2 43.37 -68.70 -11.76
N LYS A 3 42.09 -68.34 -11.64
CA LYS A 3 41.40 -67.27 -10.88
C LYS A 3 42.21 -66.07 -10.36
N VAL A 4 41.88 -64.92 -10.95
CA VAL A 4 41.93 -63.58 -10.37
C VAL A 4 40.93 -63.51 -9.19
N ILE A 5 41.34 -62.95 -8.06
CA ILE A 5 40.45 -62.57 -6.95
C ILE A 5 40.59 -61.05 -6.78
N TYR A 6 39.57 -60.32 -7.23
CA TYR A 6 39.35 -58.92 -6.87
C TYR A 6 38.54 -58.91 -5.57
N ILE A 7 39.11 -58.37 -4.49
CA ILE A 7 38.39 -58.06 -3.27
C ILE A 7 37.78 -56.66 -3.46
N PHE A 8 36.48 -56.63 -3.74
CA PHE A 8 35.65 -55.42 -3.74
C PHE A 8 35.07 -55.28 -2.32
N ILE A 9 35.58 -54.32 -1.54
CA ILE A 9 34.98 -53.96 -0.25
C ILE A 9 33.90 -52.92 -0.54
N PHE A 10 32.65 -53.33 -0.41
CA PHE A 10 31.46 -52.49 -0.52
C PHE A 10 31.08 -52.04 0.90
N VAL A 11 31.41 -50.80 1.27
CA VAL A 11 30.91 -50.20 2.51
C VAL A 11 29.61 -49.46 2.17
N LEU A 12 28.49 -50.09 2.50
CA LEU A 12 27.17 -49.50 2.49
C LEU A 12 27.03 -48.62 3.74
N ILE A 13 27.17 -47.30 3.60
CA ILE A 13 26.67 -46.35 4.60
C ILE A 13 25.21 -46.08 4.24
N ILE A 14 24.31 -46.74 4.95
CA ILE A 14 22.89 -46.39 4.95
C ILE A 14 22.75 -45.17 5.86
N ALA A 15 22.86 -43.96 5.29
CA ALA A 15 22.36 -42.76 5.93
C ALA A 15 20.85 -42.67 5.67
N ALA A 16 20.07 -43.44 6.45
CA ALA A 16 18.65 -43.19 6.61
C ALA A 16 18.48 -42.12 7.70
N CYS A 17 18.56 -40.85 7.31
CA CYS A 17 18.06 -39.75 8.11
C CYS A 17 17.08 -38.95 7.25
N SER A 18 15.82 -39.01 7.67
CA SER A 18 14.62 -38.39 7.12
C SER A 18 14.85 -37.20 6.17
N ASP A 19 14.60 -37.41 4.88
CA ASP A 19 14.10 -36.36 4.00
C ASP A 19 12.68 -36.01 4.43
N LYS A 20 12.58 -35.25 5.53
CA LYS A 20 11.46 -34.33 5.70
C LYS A 20 11.75 -33.22 4.70
N HIS A 21 11.45 -33.48 3.42
CA HIS A 21 11.35 -32.43 2.42
C HIS A 21 10.25 -31.48 2.92
N ARG A 22 10.66 -30.47 3.69
CA ARG A 22 9.90 -29.25 3.88
C ARG A 22 9.80 -28.69 2.47
N LYS A 23 8.68 -28.93 1.81
CA LYS A 23 8.39 -28.38 0.49
C LYS A 23 8.46 -26.88 0.72
N GLU A 24 9.53 -26.25 0.27
CA GLU A 24 9.69 -24.82 0.45
C GLU A 24 8.47 -24.19 -0.23
N SER A 25 7.57 -23.61 0.59
CA SER A 25 6.35 -23.00 0.08
C SER A 25 6.75 -21.98 -0.99
N ALA A 26 6.25 -22.20 -2.21
CA ALA A 26 6.64 -21.43 -3.37
C ALA A 26 6.21 -19.97 -3.17
N ILE A 27 7.11 -19.05 -3.48
CA ILE A 27 6.80 -17.62 -3.50
C ILE A 27 6.05 -17.33 -4.79
N VAL A 28 4.86 -16.75 -4.66
CA VAL A 28 4.12 -16.18 -5.79
C VAL A 28 4.60 -14.75 -5.97
N ASN A 29 5.24 -14.47 -7.10
CA ASN A 29 5.69 -13.12 -7.43
C ASN A 29 4.49 -12.22 -7.70
N LEU A 30 4.54 -10.98 -7.19
CA LEU A 30 3.54 -9.99 -7.50
C LEU A 30 3.89 -9.23 -8.78
N ASP A 31 2.87 -8.93 -9.58
CA ASP A 31 3.01 -8.19 -10.84
C ASP A 31 2.98 -6.67 -10.57
N PHE A 32 4.11 -6.11 -10.16
CA PHE A 32 4.26 -4.67 -9.92
C PHE A 32 4.34 -3.90 -11.23
N LYS A 33 3.42 -2.93 -11.39
CA LYS A 33 3.35 -2.03 -12.54
C LYS A 33 3.56 -0.58 -12.09
N PRO A 34 4.14 0.29 -12.95
CA PRO A 34 4.23 1.71 -12.64
C PRO A 34 2.86 2.30 -12.30
N TYR A 35 2.76 2.96 -11.15
CA TYR A 35 1.59 3.73 -10.79
C TYR A 35 1.61 5.05 -11.57
N ILE A 36 0.50 5.37 -12.24
CA ILE A 36 0.33 6.62 -12.96
C ILE A 36 -0.54 7.52 -12.11
N ASN A 37 0.08 8.52 -11.47
CA ASN A 37 -0.67 9.51 -10.74
C ASN A 37 -1.39 10.46 -11.72
N SER A 38 -2.72 10.52 -11.65
CA SER A 38 -3.54 11.41 -12.47
C SER A 38 -3.91 12.70 -11.75
N VAL A 39 -3.35 12.96 -10.56
CA VAL A 39 -3.63 14.19 -9.82
C VAL A 39 -2.97 15.38 -10.50
N GLU A 40 -3.78 16.34 -10.94
CA GLU A 40 -3.35 17.62 -11.48
C GLU A 40 -3.51 18.73 -10.45
N LEU A 41 -2.42 19.43 -10.15
CA LEU A 41 -2.45 20.57 -9.24
C LEU A 41 -3.14 21.77 -9.88
N GLN A 42 -4.03 22.41 -9.12
CA GLN A 42 -4.68 23.65 -9.53
C GLN A 42 -4.43 24.75 -8.51
N VAL A 43 -4.00 25.93 -8.96
CA VAL A 43 -3.92 27.10 -8.08
C VAL A 43 -5.33 27.65 -7.89
N ILE A 44 -5.72 27.83 -6.63
CA ILE A 44 -7.03 28.36 -6.26
C ILE A 44 -6.94 29.86 -6.04
N ASP A 45 -7.61 30.61 -6.92
CA ASP A 45 -7.76 32.06 -6.84
C ASP A 45 -9.21 32.49 -6.53
N SER A 46 -10.13 31.53 -6.41
CA SER A 46 -11.54 31.76 -6.06
C SER A 46 -11.76 31.74 -4.55
N ASP A 47 -12.87 32.33 -4.10
CA ASP A 47 -13.31 32.19 -2.72
C ASP A 47 -13.53 30.73 -2.34
N TYR A 48 -13.18 30.39 -1.10
CA TYR A 48 -13.33 29.07 -0.51
C TYR A 48 -13.75 29.18 0.94
N GLU A 49 -14.43 28.16 1.43
CA GLU A 49 -14.71 27.97 2.85
C GLU A 49 -13.66 27.05 3.45
N LEU A 50 -12.98 27.51 4.51
CA LEU A 50 -12.00 26.70 5.23
C LEU A 50 -12.72 25.78 6.20
N ILE A 51 -12.46 24.47 6.08
CA ILE A 51 -13.04 23.45 6.96
C ILE A 51 -12.04 23.10 8.07
N LYS A 52 -10.82 22.74 7.69
CA LYS A 52 -9.77 22.32 8.64
C LYS A 52 -8.40 22.73 8.11
N PHE A 53 -7.45 22.98 9.00
CA PHE A 53 -6.05 23.17 8.60
C PHE A 53 -5.09 22.67 9.65
N GLU A 54 -3.88 22.34 9.20
CA GLU A 54 -2.73 22.07 10.05
C GLU A 54 -1.52 22.84 9.51
N SER A 55 -0.66 23.28 10.42
CA SER A 55 0.59 23.99 10.07
C SER A 55 1.77 23.02 10.22
N PHE A 56 2.56 22.92 9.15
CA PHE A 56 3.82 22.18 9.12
C PHE A 56 4.99 23.16 8.97
N SER A 57 6.23 22.67 9.07
CA SER A 57 7.43 23.51 8.97
C SER A 57 7.51 24.27 7.64
N GLU A 58 7.11 23.65 6.55
CA GLU A 58 7.26 24.15 5.18
C GLU A 58 5.99 24.78 4.62
N CYS A 59 4.81 24.44 5.15
CA CYS A 59 3.55 24.86 4.56
C CYS A 59 2.38 24.81 5.55
N LYS A 60 1.21 25.27 5.07
CA LYS A 60 -0.07 25.05 5.74
C LYS A 60 -0.92 24.12 4.89
N ALA A 61 -1.29 22.97 5.42
CA ALA A 61 -2.19 22.03 4.77
C ALA A 61 -3.63 22.34 5.18
N MET A 62 -4.58 22.19 4.25
CA MET A 62 -5.97 22.52 4.50
C MET A 62 -6.96 21.59 3.81
N LEU A 63 -8.12 21.46 4.44
CA LEU A 63 -9.35 20.98 3.83
C LEU A 63 -10.27 22.18 3.64
N PHE A 64 -10.80 22.33 2.44
CA PHE A 64 -11.63 23.46 2.06
C PHE A 64 -12.72 23.06 1.08
N GLN A 65 -13.74 23.90 0.97
CA GLN A 65 -14.82 23.74 0.01
C GLN A 65 -14.79 24.90 -0.99
N LEU A 66 -14.90 24.58 -2.27
CA LEU A 66 -15.14 25.56 -3.33
C LEU A 66 -16.64 25.86 -3.44
N ASN A 67 -17.00 27.11 -3.73
CA ASN A 67 -18.37 27.61 -3.75
C ASN A 67 -19.40 26.62 -4.33
N SER A 68 -20.43 26.28 -3.55
CA SER A 68 -21.56 25.39 -3.91
C SER A 68 -21.21 23.96 -4.31
N ASP A 69 -19.94 23.54 -4.17
CA ASP A 69 -19.54 22.16 -4.39
C ASP A 69 -20.01 21.27 -3.22
N SER A 70 -20.35 20.02 -3.51
CA SER A 70 -20.63 19.01 -2.49
C SER A 70 -19.35 18.32 -1.98
N GLU A 71 -18.21 18.64 -2.58
CA GLU A 71 -16.91 18.05 -2.26
C GLU A 71 -16.06 18.93 -1.34
N ILE A 72 -15.23 18.25 -0.54
CA ILE A 72 -14.17 18.83 0.27
C ILE A 72 -12.84 18.49 -0.41
N TYR A 73 -12.06 19.52 -0.69
CA TYR A 73 -10.78 19.46 -1.36
C TYR A 73 -9.63 19.52 -0.36
N ALA A 74 -8.58 18.77 -0.65
CA ALA A 74 -7.29 18.91 -0.01
C ALA A 74 -6.46 20.01 -0.69
N GLY A 75 -5.74 20.79 0.09
CA GLY A 75 -4.88 21.84 -0.42
C GLY A 75 -3.63 22.07 0.40
N ILE A 76 -2.59 22.55 -0.28
CA ILE A 76 -1.34 23.02 0.32
C ILE A 76 -1.22 24.51 0.05
N PHE A 77 -1.14 25.30 1.11
CA PHE A 77 -0.82 26.72 1.05
C PHE A 77 0.65 26.94 1.34
N ILE A 78 1.37 27.44 0.34
CA ILE A 78 2.80 27.73 0.38
C ILE A 78 3.10 28.91 -0.54
N ASN A 79 4.02 29.79 -0.15
CA ASN A 79 4.42 30.97 -0.95
C ASN A 79 3.23 31.83 -1.42
N ASN A 80 2.28 32.06 -0.50
CA ASN A 80 1.07 32.83 -0.74
C ASN A 80 0.17 32.27 -1.85
N LYS A 81 0.29 30.98 -2.18
CA LYS A 81 -0.56 30.29 -3.16
C LYS A 81 -1.18 29.06 -2.53
N LEU A 82 -2.47 28.84 -2.80
CA LEU A 82 -3.17 27.63 -2.46
C LEU A 82 -3.17 26.69 -3.66
N TYR A 83 -2.50 25.55 -3.54
CA TYR A 83 -2.54 24.46 -4.52
C TYR A 83 -3.59 23.46 -4.08
N SER A 84 -4.69 23.33 -4.84
CA SER A 84 -5.63 22.23 -4.72
C SER A 84 -5.00 20.95 -5.24
N ILE A 85 -5.09 19.91 -4.43
CA ILE A 85 -4.64 18.55 -4.75
C ILE A 85 -5.81 17.76 -5.35
N GLY A 86 -7.05 18.07 -4.95
CA GLY A 86 -8.25 17.37 -5.42
C GLY A 86 -9.20 16.99 -4.28
N PRO A 87 -10.35 16.41 -4.62
CA PRO A 87 -11.37 16.05 -3.65
C PRO A 87 -10.94 14.84 -2.81
N VAL A 88 -11.15 14.95 -1.51
CA VAL A 88 -10.83 13.90 -0.52
C VAL A 88 -12.06 13.48 0.30
N SER A 89 -13.12 14.29 0.30
CA SER A 89 -14.35 13.97 1.03
C SER A 89 -15.58 14.68 0.46
N MET A 90 -16.76 14.37 1.00
CA MET A 90 -18.01 15.12 0.81
C MET A 90 -18.27 16.09 1.98
N THR A 91 -19.02 17.16 1.75
CA THR A 91 -19.38 18.19 2.75
C THR A 91 -20.29 17.67 3.86
N SER A 92 -21.01 16.57 3.62
CA SER A 92 -21.82 15.89 4.63
C SER A 92 -20.99 15.01 5.58
N THR A 93 -19.70 14.81 5.32
CA THR A 93 -18.84 13.95 6.14
C THR A 93 -18.56 14.63 7.48
N PRO A 94 -18.79 13.94 8.62
CA PRO A 94 -18.40 14.45 9.94
C PRO A 94 -16.93 14.81 10.02
N GLU A 95 -16.60 15.93 10.66
CA GLU A 95 -15.22 16.44 10.75
C GLU A 95 -14.25 15.45 11.42
N GLU A 96 -14.74 14.60 12.34
CA GLU A 96 -13.95 13.54 12.96
C GLU A 96 -13.43 12.47 12.00
N LEU A 97 -14.04 12.35 10.82
CA LEU A 97 -13.61 11.45 9.74
C LEU A 97 -12.68 12.15 8.74
N LEU A 98 -12.36 13.42 8.98
CA LEU A 98 -11.44 14.22 8.18
C LEU A 98 -10.11 14.37 8.88
N SER A 99 -9.04 13.94 8.23
CA SER A 99 -7.68 14.00 8.78
C SER A 99 -6.73 14.78 7.88
N ILE A 100 -5.85 15.54 8.53
CA ILE A 100 -4.63 16.09 7.96
C ILE A 100 -3.51 15.67 8.90
N SER A 101 -2.47 15.02 8.39
CA SER A 101 -1.35 14.55 9.19
C SER A 101 -0.06 14.51 8.38
N GLU A 102 1.06 14.29 9.06
CA GLU A 102 2.35 13.97 8.45
C GLU A 102 2.66 12.50 8.70
N THR A 103 3.16 11.79 7.69
CA THR A 103 3.59 10.40 7.81
C THR A 103 4.94 10.18 7.13
N ASP A 104 5.62 9.10 7.54
CA ASP A 104 6.81 8.58 6.88
C ASP A 104 6.43 7.31 6.12
N VAL A 105 6.38 7.40 4.79
CA VAL A 105 6.05 6.31 3.86
C VAL A 105 6.86 6.47 2.58
N PHE A 106 7.23 5.36 1.93
CA PHE A 106 8.13 5.36 0.77
C PHE A 106 9.49 6.02 1.04
N GLY A 107 9.97 5.97 2.30
CA GLY A 107 11.16 6.68 2.73
C GLY A 107 11.06 8.21 2.64
N LYS A 108 9.84 8.75 2.51
CA LYS A 108 9.55 10.17 2.38
C LYS A 108 8.66 10.63 3.53
N LYS A 109 8.91 11.85 4.00
CA LYS A 109 8.00 12.58 4.87
C LYS A 109 6.93 13.24 4.00
N LEU A 110 5.68 12.80 4.14
CA LEU A 110 4.55 13.22 3.31
C LEU A 110 3.44 13.81 4.16
N ILE A 111 2.75 14.80 3.61
CA ILE A 111 1.47 15.28 4.17
C ILE A 111 0.36 14.41 3.60
N THR A 112 -0.48 13.92 4.51
CA THR A 112 -1.61 13.04 4.19
C THR A 112 -2.93 13.71 4.47
N PHE A 113 -3.86 13.61 3.53
CA PHE A 113 -5.24 14.02 3.70
C PHE A 113 -6.13 12.80 3.59
N SER A 114 -6.98 12.55 4.58
CA SER A 114 -7.91 11.42 4.56
C SER A 114 -9.34 11.88 4.80
N GLY A 115 -10.28 11.24 4.11
CA GLY A 115 -11.71 11.53 4.23
C GLY A 115 -12.56 10.44 3.59
N ILE A 116 -13.86 10.70 3.48
CA ILE A 116 -14.84 9.78 2.88
C ILE A 116 -15.43 10.43 1.63
N LEU A 117 -15.16 9.84 0.47
CA LEU A 117 -15.65 10.34 -0.82
C LEU A 117 -16.76 9.40 -1.35
N GLY A 118 -17.87 10.00 -1.79
CA GLY A 118 -19.01 9.25 -2.33
C GLY A 118 -19.72 8.32 -1.31
N ALA A 119 -20.27 7.21 -1.81
CA ALA A 119 -21.08 6.26 -1.03
C ALA A 119 -20.24 5.31 -0.15
N ASN A 120 -19.36 5.88 0.69
CA ASN A 120 -18.57 5.22 1.74
C ASN A 120 -17.25 4.54 1.30
N TYR A 121 -16.52 5.06 0.31
CA TYR A 121 -15.12 4.66 0.19
C TYR A 121 -14.21 5.75 0.76
N ALA A 122 -13.29 5.36 1.63
CA ALA A 122 -12.28 6.26 2.15
C ALA A 122 -11.31 6.62 1.02
N ARG A 123 -10.84 7.86 1.03
CA ARG A 123 -9.78 8.32 0.13
C ARG A 123 -8.65 8.91 0.96
N THR A 124 -7.42 8.59 0.59
CA THR A 124 -6.22 9.21 1.14
C THR A 124 -5.34 9.77 0.04
N LEU A 125 -4.93 11.03 0.19
CA LEU A 125 -4.01 11.73 -0.70
C LEU A 125 -2.67 11.92 0.02
N TYR A 126 -1.57 11.58 -0.67
CA TYR A 126 -0.22 11.74 -0.16
C TYR A 126 0.52 12.79 -0.98
N VAL A 127 1.08 13.79 -0.30
CA VAL A 127 1.70 14.95 -0.94
C VAL A 127 3.07 15.19 -0.36
N GLU A 128 4.08 15.27 -1.23
CA GLU A 128 5.42 15.73 -0.86
C GLU A 128 5.48 17.25 -1.02
N VAL A 129 5.98 17.93 0.01
CA VAL A 129 6.23 19.38 -0.03
C VAL A 129 7.71 19.60 0.21
N LYS A 130 8.37 20.28 -0.72
CA LYS A 130 9.81 20.60 -0.65
C LYS A 130 10.04 22.04 -1.03
N GLU A 131 10.59 22.82 -0.11
CA GLU A 131 10.95 24.25 -0.28
C GLU A 131 9.82 25.06 -0.91
N ASP A 132 9.75 25.11 -2.24
CA ASP A 132 8.78 25.89 -3.01
C ASP A 132 7.88 25.03 -3.94
N SER A 133 7.89 23.71 -3.75
CA SER A 133 7.21 22.75 -4.61
C SER A 133 6.23 21.86 -3.85
N VAL A 134 5.09 21.59 -4.50
CA VAL A 134 4.05 20.66 -4.04
C VAL A 134 3.99 19.54 -5.08
N SER A 135 4.06 18.30 -4.64
CA SER A 135 4.05 17.12 -5.53
C SER A 135 3.11 16.05 -4.98
N PRO A 136 1.92 15.86 -5.57
CA PRO A 136 1.06 14.73 -5.27
C PRO A 136 1.81 13.44 -5.63
N ILE A 137 1.98 12.55 -4.66
CA ILE A 137 2.70 11.29 -4.84
C ILE A 137 1.74 10.18 -5.25
N VAL A 138 0.65 10.01 -4.50
CA VAL A 138 -0.36 8.98 -4.75
C VAL A 138 -1.71 9.38 -4.17
N SER A 139 -2.78 8.96 -4.84
CA SER A 139 -4.18 9.09 -4.39
C SER A 139 -4.76 7.68 -4.34
N ILE A 140 -5.16 7.23 -3.16
CA ILE A 140 -5.58 5.85 -2.96
C ILE A 140 -6.96 5.80 -2.33
N ASP A 141 -7.80 4.95 -2.91
CA ASP A 141 -9.12 4.62 -2.38
C ASP A 141 -9.08 3.33 -1.54
N GLY A 142 -9.94 3.28 -0.52
CA GLY A 142 -10.09 2.13 0.36
C GLY A 142 -9.48 2.32 1.74
N ASN A 143 -9.48 1.24 2.51
CA ASN A 143 -8.83 1.18 3.81
C ASN A 143 -7.31 1.10 3.59
N ILE A 144 -6.57 2.01 4.22
CA ILE A 144 -5.13 2.16 4.05
C ILE A 144 -4.39 1.70 5.29
N ILE A 145 -3.35 0.90 5.08
CA ILE A 145 -2.38 0.51 6.09
C ILE A 145 -0.99 0.86 5.59
N GLU A 146 -0.30 1.73 6.33
CA GLU A 146 1.10 2.08 6.10
C GLU A 146 1.98 1.17 6.97
N ILE A 147 2.81 0.34 6.33
CA ILE A 147 3.60 -0.69 7.03
C ILE A 147 4.88 -0.99 6.26
N ASP A 148 5.98 -1.21 7.00
CA ASP A 148 7.21 -1.77 6.46
C ASP A 148 7.01 -3.28 6.25
N LEU A 149 6.55 -3.62 5.05
CA LEU A 149 6.03 -4.92 4.71
C LEU A 149 7.15 -5.93 4.44
N ASP A 150 8.29 -5.45 3.92
CA ASP A 150 9.42 -6.27 3.55
C ASP A 150 10.68 -6.08 4.41
N HIS A 151 10.55 -5.30 5.48
CA HIS A 151 11.56 -5.07 6.51
C HIS A 151 12.80 -4.31 6.01
N ASP A 152 12.60 -3.40 5.06
CA ASP A 152 13.65 -2.52 4.53
C ASP A 152 13.76 -1.17 5.28
N ASN A 153 12.95 -0.96 6.34
CA ASN A 153 12.77 0.27 7.12
C ASN A 153 12.11 1.42 6.37
N SER A 154 11.53 1.18 5.21
CA SER A 154 10.63 2.10 4.51
C SER A 154 9.23 1.48 4.49
N LYS A 155 8.21 2.27 4.85
CA LYS A 155 6.84 1.76 4.77
C LYS A 155 6.34 1.71 3.34
N GLU A 156 5.68 0.64 2.98
CA GLU A 156 4.75 0.52 1.86
C GLU A 156 3.35 0.95 2.26
N ILE A 157 2.46 1.00 1.26
CA ILE A 157 1.02 1.13 1.47
C ILE A 157 0.32 -0.14 1.03
N VAL A 158 -0.50 -0.70 1.92
CA VAL A 158 -1.49 -1.73 1.58
C VAL A 158 -2.87 -1.08 1.57
N SER A 159 -3.56 -1.13 0.43
CA SER A 159 -4.95 -0.66 0.31
C SER A 159 -5.89 -1.84 0.15
N THR A 160 -7.04 -1.79 0.82
CA THR A 160 -8.13 -2.76 0.60
C THR A 160 -9.45 -2.05 0.37
N ILE A 161 -10.13 -2.37 -0.73
CA ILE A 161 -11.40 -1.73 -1.12
C ILE A 161 -12.47 -2.77 -1.45
N GLY A 162 -13.73 -2.38 -1.29
CA GLY A 162 -14.88 -3.19 -1.70
C GLY A 162 -15.40 -4.15 -0.64
N THR A 163 -16.63 -4.61 -0.84
CA THR A 163 -17.27 -5.66 -0.01
C THR A 163 -16.79 -7.06 -0.35
N ILE A 164 -16.37 -7.26 -1.59
CA ILE A 164 -15.49 -8.34 -2.03
C ILE A 164 -14.10 -7.70 -2.05
N PRO A 165 -13.26 -7.95 -1.03
CA PRO A 165 -12.02 -7.21 -0.84
C PRO A 165 -11.02 -7.38 -1.99
N GLU A 166 -10.67 -6.26 -2.61
CA GLU A 166 -9.53 -6.14 -3.52
C GLU A 166 -8.37 -5.44 -2.81
N THR A 167 -7.23 -6.10 -2.75
CA THR A 167 -6.04 -5.59 -2.06
C THR A 167 -4.93 -5.25 -3.05
N CYS A 168 -4.37 -4.06 -2.91
CA CYS A 168 -3.19 -3.61 -3.65
C CYS A 168 -2.05 -3.27 -2.70
N ILE A 169 -0.82 -3.48 -3.16
CA ILE A 169 0.40 -3.03 -2.49
C ILE A 169 1.03 -1.95 -3.36
N TYR A 170 1.36 -0.82 -2.75
CA TYR A 170 2.11 0.26 -3.37
C TYR A 170 3.50 0.30 -2.74
N LYS A 171 4.54 0.40 -3.58
CA LYS A 171 5.93 0.49 -3.14
C LYS A 171 6.70 1.47 -4.02
N LEU A 172 7.72 2.11 -3.47
CA LEU A 172 8.68 2.91 -4.22
C LEU A 172 9.79 2.02 -4.79
N ILE A 173 10.01 2.07 -6.10
CA ILE A 173 11.10 1.38 -6.80
C ILE A 173 11.76 2.41 -7.73
N ASP A 174 13.06 2.64 -7.56
CA ASP A 174 13.84 3.61 -8.36
C ASP A 174 13.17 4.99 -8.49
N ASP A 175 12.76 5.57 -7.34
CA ASP A 175 12.06 6.86 -7.23
C ASP A 175 10.67 6.94 -7.89
N GLN A 176 10.12 5.81 -8.35
CA GLN A 176 8.77 5.74 -8.90
C GLN A 176 7.87 4.82 -8.07
N ILE A 177 6.61 5.21 -7.89
CA ILE A 177 5.62 4.36 -7.22
C ILE A 177 5.20 3.24 -8.19
N TYR A 178 5.18 2.02 -7.69
CA TYR A 178 4.64 0.84 -8.35
C TYR A 178 3.47 0.30 -7.53
N ILE A 179 2.51 -0.29 -8.24
CA ILE A 179 1.33 -0.93 -7.67
C ILE A 179 1.27 -2.38 -8.13
N ALA A 180 0.97 -3.30 -7.21
CA ALA A 180 0.59 -4.67 -7.54
C ALA A 180 -0.80 -4.98 -6.99
N ASN A 181 -1.68 -5.49 -7.86
CA ASN A 181 -2.93 -6.09 -7.43
C ASN A 181 -2.65 -7.51 -6.92
N VAL A 182 -2.87 -7.72 -5.63
CA VAL A 182 -2.56 -8.99 -4.96
C VAL A 182 -3.56 -10.07 -5.38
N ASN A 183 -4.84 -9.70 -5.56
CA ASN A 183 -5.88 -10.61 -6.01
C ASN A 183 -5.56 -11.18 -7.40
N GLU A 184 -5.18 -10.30 -8.33
CA GLU A 184 -4.78 -10.70 -9.69
C GLU A 184 -3.56 -11.63 -9.67
N SER A 185 -2.54 -11.30 -8.87
CA SER A 185 -1.30 -12.08 -8.81
C SER A 185 -1.50 -13.50 -8.23
N LEU A 186 -2.50 -13.67 -7.36
CA LEU A 186 -2.84 -14.96 -6.73
C LEU A 186 -4.03 -15.68 -7.38
N ASP A 187 -4.68 -15.11 -8.40
CA ASP A 187 -5.96 -15.58 -8.94
C ASP A 187 -7.00 -15.81 -7.83
N ALA A 188 -7.09 -14.86 -6.89
CA ALA A 188 -7.93 -14.93 -5.71
C ALA A 188 -9.19 -14.05 -5.83
N GLN A 189 -10.33 -14.56 -5.35
CA GLN A 189 -11.60 -13.83 -5.40
C GLN A 189 -11.64 -12.66 -4.41
N ALA A 190 -11.06 -12.85 -3.22
CA ALA A 190 -11.04 -11.85 -2.17
C ALA A 190 -9.78 -11.99 -1.34
N ILE A 191 -9.16 -10.85 -1.03
CA ILE A 191 -7.99 -10.76 -0.16
C ILE A 191 -8.20 -9.60 0.80
N SER A 192 -7.95 -9.84 2.08
CA SER A 192 -7.84 -8.77 3.07
C SER A 192 -6.47 -8.81 3.74
N PHE A 193 -6.01 -7.68 4.26
CA PHE A 193 -4.76 -7.61 4.99
C PHE A 193 -5.00 -7.37 6.47
N ASN A 194 -4.37 -8.20 7.31
CA ASN A 194 -4.47 -8.16 8.75
C ASN A 194 -3.19 -7.59 9.35
N GLN A 195 -3.23 -6.30 9.69
CA GLN A 195 -2.07 -5.59 10.23
C GLN A 195 -1.55 -6.18 11.55
N LYS A 196 -2.42 -6.81 12.36
CA LYS A 196 -2.02 -7.31 13.70
C LYS A 196 -1.00 -8.43 13.64
N ASN A 197 -1.02 -9.21 12.56
CA ASN A 197 -0.13 -10.35 12.36
C ASN A 197 0.70 -10.25 11.08
N ASN A 198 0.56 -9.15 10.32
CA ASN A 198 1.24 -8.90 9.05
C ASN A 198 0.95 -9.99 7.99
N LYS A 199 -0.33 -10.40 7.86
CA LYS A 199 -0.74 -11.48 6.94
C LYS A 199 -1.84 -11.05 6.00
N PHE A 200 -1.79 -11.60 4.79
CA PHE A 200 -2.86 -11.56 3.82
C PHE A 200 -3.77 -12.77 4.04
N GLU A 201 -5.07 -12.53 4.21
CA GLU A 201 -6.10 -13.56 4.30
C GLU A 201 -6.70 -13.75 2.91
N VAL A 202 -6.41 -14.88 2.29
CA VAL A 202 -6.79 -15.17 0.90
C VAL A 202 -7.96 -16.14 0.90
N TYR A 203 -9.10 -15.69 0.36
CA TYR A 203 -10.34 -16.45 0.34
C TYR A 203 -10.59 -17.03 -1.06
N SER A 204 -10.13 -18.25 -1.30
CA SER A 204 -10.56 -19.05 -2.47
C SER A 204 -11.91 -19.75 -2.21
N LYS A 205 -12.29 -19.89 -0.94
CA LYS A 205 -13.58 -20.44 -0.47
C LYS A 205 -14.10 -19.61 0.71
N PRO A 206 -15.43 -19.50 0.91
CA PRO A 206 -15.99 -18.79 2.06
C PRO A 206 -15.54 -19.40 3.40
N ASN A 207 -15.14 -18.56 4.35
CA ASN A 207 -14.79 -18.92 5.74
C ASN A 207 -13.60 -19.87 5.93
N GLU A 208 -12.81 -20.15 4.89
CA GLU A 208 -11.60 -20.97 4.95
C GLU A 208 -10.42 -20.19 4.35
N PRO A 209 -9.94 -19.11 5.00
CA PRO A 209 -8.83 -18.33 4.46
C PRO A 209 -7.54 -19.13 4.51
N GLN A 210 -6.73 -18.98 3.46
CA GLN A 210 -5.32 -19.32 3.49
C GLN A 210 -4.50 -18.07 3.82
N PHE A 211 -3.53 -18.19 4.72
CA PHE A 211 -2.72 -17.06 5.15
C PHE A 211 -1.43 -16.99 4.33
N TYR A 212 -1.08 -15.77 3.93
CA TYR A 212 0.16 -15.47 3.22
C TYR A 212 0.93 -14.37 3.93
N ILE A 213 2.25 -14.43 3.86
CA ILE A 213 3.17 -13.38 4.30
C ILE A 213 3.90 -12.81 3.09
N PHE A 214 4.24 -11.53 3.16
CA PHE A 214 5.10 -10.91 2.16
C PHE A 214 6.55 -11.34 2.37
N SER A 215 7.21 -11.76 1.29
CA SER A 215 8.59 -12.22 1.32
C SER A 215 9.21 -12.13 -0.06
N ASN A 216 10.40 -11.52 -0.15
CA ASN A 216 11.20 -11.39 -1.37
C ASN A 216 10.41 -10.81 -2.57
N GLY A 217 9.61 -9.77 -2.35
CA GLY A 217 8.81 -9.12 -3.40
C GLY A 217 7.58 -9.92 -3.85
N GLY A 218 7.25 -11.01 -3.16
CA GLY A 218 6.12 -11.87 -3.44
C GLY A 218 5.35 -12.28 -2.19
N LEU A 219 4.40 -13.18 -2.35
CA LEU A 219 3.64 -13.79 -1.26
C LEU A 219 3.99 -15.26 -1.09
N LYS A 220 4.16 -15.67 0.16
CA LYS A 220 4.42 -17.06 0.54
C LYS A 220 3.35 -17.53 1.51
N VAL A 221 2.87 -18.76 1.35
CA VAL A 221 1.95 -19.37 2.31
C VAL A 221 2.60 -19.42 3.68
N ASP A 222 1.88 -18.95 4.67
CA ASP A 222 2.23 -19.07 6.08
C ASP A 222 1.76 -20.44 6.60
N GLU A 223 2.72 -21.31 6.92
CA GLU A 223 2.49 -22.71 7.37
C GLU A 223 2.29 -22.84 8.89
#